data_AF-A0A6J6F656-F1
#
_entry.id   AF-A0A6J6F656-F1
#
_cell.length_a   1.000
_cell.length_b   1.000
_cell.length_c   1.000
_cell.angle_alpha   90.00
_cell.angle_beta   90.00
_cell.angle_gamma   90.00
#
_symmetry.space_group_name_H-M   'P 1'
#
loop_
_entity.id
_entity.type
_entity.pdbx_description
1 polymer ?
#
loop_
_entity_poly.entity_id
_entity_poly.type
_entity_poly.pdbx_seq_one_letter_code
_entity_poly.pdbx_strand_id
1 'polypeptide(L)'
;MSIDFNSNLDIIGRTDINDIDAILAMPGTDPNEIEHVVKDNADAIFTWDYTLARPALRKLYEKAKTGQWNGTTDLPWDTEVDVERTVAADQAVLGTGFDQSVYIGTAVETWGQKEWLDFGIQQRNWMLSQFLHGEQGALLCTAKITETVPWYDAKLYAATQVVDEARHVEVFARYLEEKLGGGFHVNAHLRALLDDIVNDSRWDMTYLGMQVMVEGLALAAFGFLHQTTGEPLLKQLLRYVMSDEARHVAFGVLSLKEVYDGMTDAELKDRQEFAFEAAVRMRDRFMSQEVWERMGVEVKQIAPMVLADPTRVLFQSMLFSKIVPNCKKLGLLDRNDHWLRHRFEEMGVIQFEDWADTGEEYTAFALDSTGTVEAPAPVAGE
;
A
#
# COMPACT_ATOMS: atom_id res chain seq x y z
N MET A 1 7.89 14.86 -30.85
CA MET A 1 6.73 14.12 -31.39
C MET A 1 5.63 14.21 -30.36
N SER A 2 4.36 14.37 -30.75
CA SER A 2 3.25 14.19 -29.80
C SER A 2 3.27 12.74 -29.34
N ILE A 3 3.17 12.50 -28.04
CA ILE A 3 3.03 11.16 -27.48
C ILE A 3 1.56 10.99 -27.16
N ASP A 4 0.92 10.10 -27.89
CA ASP A 4 -0.51 9.87 -27.73
C ASP A 4 -0.72 8.85 -26.60
N PHE A 5 -1.37 9.30 -25.54
CA PHE A 5 -1.74 8.46 -24.40
C PHE A 5 -3.00 7.64 -24.68
N ASN A 6 -3.05 6.46 -24.08
CA ASN A 6 -4.22 5.60 -24.09
C ASN A 6 -5.38 6.28 -23.34
N SER A 7 -6.60 5.98 -23.76
CA SER A 7 -7.79 6.53 -23.08
C SER A 7 -8.02 5.87 -21.73
N ASN A 8 -8.87 6.44 -20.88
CA ASN A 8 -9.29 5.77 -19.63
C ASN A 8 -9.89 4.39 -19.91
N LEU A 9 -10.64 4.24 -21.02
CA LEU A 9 -11.22 2.96 -21.39
C LEU A 9 -10.13 1.90 -21.65
N ASP A 10 -9.01 2.31 -22.24
CA ASP A 10 -7.90 1.42 -22.54
C ASP A 10 -7.04 1.12 -21.30
N ILE A 11 -6.86 2.12 -20.41
CA ILE A 11 -6.00 1.99 -19.22
C ILE A 11 -6.71 1.32 -18.05
N ILE A 12 -7.94 1.72 -17.74
CA ILE A 12 -8.67 1.25 -16.54
C ILE A 12 -9.96 0.50 -16.88
N GLY A 13 -10.21 0.21 -18.16
CA GLY A 13 -11.40 -0.52 -18.61
C GLY A 13 -12.71 0.26 -18.55
N ARG A 14 -12.67 1.58 -18.25
CA ARG A 14 -13.86 2.44 -18.10
C ARG A 14 -13.56 3.90 -18.44
N THR A 15 -14.56 4.65 -18.91
CA THR A 15 -14.36 6.04 -19.32
C THR A 15 -14.24 7.01 -18.14
N ASP A 16 -15.04 6.81 -17.09
CA ASP A 16 -15.04 7.64 -15.88
C ASP A 16 -14.37 6.86 -14.74
N ILE A 17 -13.46 7.54 -14.03
CA ILE A 17 -12.82 6.97 -12.84
C ILE A 17 -13.84 6.65 -11.75
N ASN A 18 -15.01 7.31 -11.71
CA ASN A 18 -16.04 7.10 -10.70
C ASN A 18 -17.25 6.30 -11.22
N ASP A 19 -17.11 5.57 -12.33
CA ASP A 19 -18.15 4.66 -12.81
C ASP A 19 -18.34 3.48 -11.83
N ILE A 20 -19.37 3.60 -10.99
CA ILE A 20 -19.68 2.64 -9.93
C ILE A 20 -20.01 1.25 -10.50
N ASP A 21 -20.74 1.18 -11.61
CA ASP A 21 -21.11 -0.10 -12.20
C ASP A 21 -19.85 -0.83 -12.67
N ALA A 22 -18.89 -0.12 -13.26
CA ALA A 22 -17.61 -0.70 -13.65
C ALA A 22 -16.70 -1.05 -12.46
N ILE A 23 -16.67 -0.23 -11.40
CA ILE A 23 -15.92 -0.53 -10.16
C ILE A 23 -16.42 -1.85 -9.55
N LEU A 24 -17.74 -1.98 -9.40
CA LEU A 24 -18.39 -3.14 -8.78
C LEU A 24 -18.47 -4.37 -9.69
N ALA A 25 -18.27 -4.19 -11.01
CA ALA A 25 -18.26 -5.29 -11.97
C ALA A 25 -16.97 -6.11 -11.93
N MET A 26 -15.93 -5.66 -11.21
CA MET A 26 -14.73 -6.48 -11.02
C MET A 26 -15.11 -7.78 -10.33
N PRO A 27 -14.74 -8.95 -10.89
CA PRO A 27 -15.07 -10.23 -10.29
C PRO A 27 -14.56 -10.29 -8.85
N GLY A 28 -15.47 -10.53 -7.91
CA GLY A 28 -15.09 -10.83 -6.53
C GLY A 28 -14.17 -12.03 -6.46
N THR A 29 -13.37 -12.12 -5.41
CA THR A 29 -12.49 -13.26 -5.17
C THR A 29 -13.29 -14.36 -4.47
N ASP A 30 -13.04 -15.63 -4.81
CA ASP A 30 -13.72 -16.74 -4.13
C ASP A 30 -13.27 -16.76 -2.65
N PRO A 31 -14.19 -16.59 -1.69
CA PRO A 31 -13.84 -16.60 -0.27
C PRO A 31 -13.23 -17.92 0.22
N ASN A 32 -13.37 -18.99 -0.57
CA ASN A 32 -12.83 -20.32 -0.28
C ASN A 32 -11.60 -20.67 -1.11
N GLU A 33 -11.07 -19.73 -1.91
CA GLU A 33 -9.83 -19.95 -2.65
C GLU A 33 -8.67 -20.11 -1.66
N ILE A 34 -7.98 -21.24 -1.74
CA ILE A 34 -6.82 -21.55 -0.90
C ILE A 34 -5.52 -21.22 -1.65
N GLU A 35 -5.52 -21.41 -2.97
CA GLU A 35 -4.35 -21.19 -3.84
C GLU A 35 -4.78 -20.39 -5.07
N HIS A 36 -4.03 -19.30 -5.33
CA HIS A 36 -4.15 -18.55 -6.55
C HIS A 36 -2.83 -18.61 -7.33
N VAL A 37 -2.89 -19.12 -8.57
CA VAL A 37 -1.71 -19.25 -9.43
C VAL A 37 -1.64 -18.07 -10.39
N VAL A 38 -0.52 -17.34 -10.32
CA VAL A 38 -0.16 -16.27 -11.25
C VAL A 38 1.08 -16.69 -12.02
N LYS A 39 1.14 -16.39 -13.32
CA LYS A 39 2.28 -16.74 -14.15
C LYS A 39 3.40 -15.71 -13.97
N ASP A 40 4.60 -16.17 -13.64
CA ASP A 40 5.79 -15.33 -13.69
C ASP A 40 6.42 -15.40 -15.09
N ASN A 41 6.36 -14.29 -15.85
CA ASN A 41 6.89 -14.20 -17.22
C ASN A 41 8.31 -13.60 -17.28
N ALA A 42 9.15 -13.81 -16.27
CA ALA A 42 10.51 -13.26 -16.25
C ALA A 42 11.60 -14.32 -16.41
N ASP A 43 12.73 -13.93 -16.99
CA ASP A 43 13.93 -14.74 -17.03
C ASP A 43 14.71 -14.62 -15.71
N ALA A 44 15.27 -15.75 -15.25
CA ALA A 44 16.20 -15.75 -14.12
C ALA A 44 17.56 -15.14 -14.53
N ILE A 45 18.03 -14.13 -13.78
CA ILE A 45 19.28 -13.44 -14.11
C ILE A 45 20.37 -13.76 -13.08
N PHE A 46 21.43 -14.42 -13.55
CA PHE A 46 22.69 -14.53 -12.80
C PHE A 46 23.59 -13.33 -13.06
N THR A 47 24.04 -12.66 -11.99
CA THR A 47 24.99 -11.55 -12.07
C THR A 47 26.34 -11.97 -11.50
N TRP A 48 27.36 -12.04 -12.36
CA TRP A 48 28.73 -12.41 -11.99
C TRP A 48 29.63 -11.19 -11.68
N ASP A 49 29.07 -9.98 -11.81
CA ASP A 49 29.74 -8.74 -11.40
C ASP A 49 29.50 -8.47 -9.91
N TYR A 50 30.53 -8.72 -9.10
CA TYR A 50 30.53 -8.53 -7.65
C TYR A 50 31.16 -7.21 -7.21
N THR A 51 31.33 -6.24 -8.10
CA THR A 51 32.05 -4.97 -7.81
C THR A 51 31.34 -4.04 -6.84
N LEU A 52 30.07 -4.32 -6.48
CA LEU A 52 29.23 -3.50 -5.61
C LEU A 52 29.10 -2.05 -6.14
N ALA A 53 28.72 -1.94 -7.41
CA ALA A 53 28.69 -0.69 -8.18
C ALA A 53 27.60 0.31 -7.73
N ARG A 54 26.68 -0.07 -6.82
CA ARG A 54 25.59 0.80 -6.33
C ARG A 54 25.73 1.08 -4.82
N PRO A 55 26.57 2.06 -4.40
CA PRO A 55 26.84 2.36 -2.98
C PRO A 55 25.61 2.66 -2.13
N ALA A 56 24.58 3.29 -2.70
CA ALA A 56 23.34 3.61 -1.99
C ALA A 56 22.56 2.36 -1.59
N LEU A 57 22.46 1.37 -2.50
CA LEU A 57 21.83 0.08 -2.22
C LEU A 57 22.62 -0.72 -1.18
N ARG A 58 23.95 -0.69 -1.26
CA ARG A 58 24.80 -1.29 -0.24
C ARG A 58 24.57 -0.67 1.14
N LYS A 59 24.43 0.65 1.23
CA LYS A 59 24.13 1.33 2.51
C LYS A 59 22.78 0.88 3.07
N LEU A 60 21.76 0.74 2.22
CA LEU A 60 20.47 0.18 2.63
C LEU A 60 20.61 -1.26 3.13
N TYR A 61 21.37 -2.10 2.43
CA TYR A 61 21.61 -3.50 2.82
C TYR A 61 22.31 -3.61 4.17
N GLU A 62 23.35 -2.81 4.42
CA GLU A 62 24.02 -2.77 5.72
C GLU A 62 23.06 -2.34 6.84
N LYS A 63 22.20 -1.33 6.58
CA LYS A 63 21.19 -0.89 7.55
C LYS A 63 20.15 -1.98 7.83
N ALA A 64 19.65 -2.66 6.79
CA ALA A 64 18.64 -3.70 6.92
C ALA A 64 19.16 -4.91 7.72
N LYS A 65 20.43 -5.30 7.56
CA LYS A 65 21.04 -6.37 8.38
C LYS A 65 21.04 -6.05 9.88
N THR A 66 21.27 -4.79 10.24
CA THR A 66 21.30 -4.37 11.65
C THR A 66 19.91 -4.09 12.22
N GLY A 67 18.92 -3.82 11.37
CA GLY A 67 17.54 -3.50 11.75
C GLY A 67 16.60 -4.70 11.84
N GLN A 68 17.13 -5.93 11.83
CA GLN A 68 16.32 -7.14 11.92
C GLN A 68 15.68 -7.28 13.31
N TRP A 69 14.43 -7.74 13.33
CA TRP A 69 13.65 -8.04 14.52
C TRP A 69 12.98 -9.40 14.40
N ASN A 70 12.56 -9.99 15.52
CA ASN A 70 11.92 -11.29 15.58
C ASN A 70 10.44 -11.15 15.90
N GLY A 71 9.59 -11.54 14.95
CA GLY A 71 8.14 -11.46 15.07
C GLY A 71 7.57 -12.19 16.29
N THR A 72 8.21 -13.29 16.71
CA THR A 72 7.77 -14.09 17.86
C THR A 72 8.22 -13.51 19.20
N THR A 73 9.45 -12.97 19.32
CA THR A 73 10.01 -12.56 20.62
C THR A 73 9.97 -11.07 20.90
N ASP A 74 9.92 -10.22 19.87
CA ASP A 74 10.05 -8.76 20.03
C ASP A 74 8.68 -8.07 20.11
N LEU A 75 7.60 -8.82 19.83
CA LEU A 75 6.22 -8.39 20.00
C LEU A 75 5.59 -8.98 21.27
N PRO A 76 4.85 -8.19 22.08
CA PRO A 76 4.25 -8.64 23.33
C PRO A 76 2.94 -9.41 23.08
N TRP A 77 3.02 -10.60 22.50
CA TRP A 77 1.86 -11.41 22.11
C TRP A 77 0.92 -11.78 23.27
N ASP A 78 1.42 -11.78 24.51
CA ASP A 78 0.59 -11.99 25.71
C ASP A 78 -0.35 -10.81 26.02
N THR A 79 -0.27 -9.72 25.27
CA THR A 79 -1.20 -8.59 25.40
C THR A 79 -2.64 -9.04 25.10
N GLU A 80 -3.53 -8.85 26.06
CA GLU A 80 -4.97 -9.05 25.87
C GLU A 80 -5.53 -7.92 25.00
N VAL A 81 -6.19 -8.29 23.90
CA VAL A 81 -6.78 -7.34 22.95
C VAL A 81 -8.30 -7.42 23.05
N ASP A 82 -8.91 -6.32 23.49
CA ASP A 82 -10.35 -6.14 23.49
C ASP A 82 -10.72 -5.27 22.29
N VAL A 83 -11.12 -5.94 21.21
CA VAL A 83 -11.38 -5.32 19.91
C VAL A 83 -12.53 -4.33 19.99
N GLU A 84 -13.60 -4.66 20.71
CA GLU A 84 -14.76 -3.78 20.85
C GLU A 84 -14.38 -2.49 21.59
N ARG A 85 -13.67 -2.60 22.72
CA ARG A 85 -13.21 -1.44 23.48
C ARG A 85 -12.23 -0.57 22.71
N THR A 86 -11.30 -1.17 21.98
CA THR A 86 -10.29 -0.44 21.20
C THR A 86 -10.92 0.30 20.03
N VAL A 87 -11.81 -0.35 19.27
CA VAL A 87 -12.55 0.30 18.19
C VAL A 87 -13.48 1.40 18.71
N ALA A 88 -14.18 1.17 19.82
CA ALA A 88 -15.04 2.20 20.42
C ALA A 88 -14.22 3.42 20.87
N ALA A 89 -13.02 3.22 21.43
CA ALA A 89 -12.13 4.31 21.81
C ALA A 89 -11.62 5.10 20.60
N ASP A 90 -11.21 4.40 19.53
CA ASP A 90 -10.78 5.03 18.29
C ASP A 90 -11.94 5.85 17.67
N GLN A 91 -13.16 5.30 17.65
CA GLN A 91 -14.36 5.99 17.14
C GLN A 91 -14.79 7.20 18.00
N ALA A 92 -14.55 7.16 19.31
CA ALA A 92 -14.85 8.30 20.18
C ALA A 92 -13.97 9.52 19.88
N VAL A 93 -12.76 9.31 19.34
CA VAL A 93 -11.82 10.37 18.98
C VAL A 93 -11.98 10.79 17.51
N LEU A 94 -12.16 9.83 16.61
CA LEU A 94 -12.09 10.05 15.16
C LEU A 94 -13.46 10.05 14.47
N GLY A 95 -14.52 9.70 15.21
CA GLY A 95 -15.81 9.35 14.63
C GLY A 95 -15.78 7.97 13.98
N THR A 96 -16.87 7.61 13.30
CA THR A 96 -17.00 6.31 12.62
C THR A 96 -16.15 6.20 11.34
N GLY A 97 -15.47 7.27 10.94
CA GLY A 97 -14.81 7.38 9.64
C GLY A 97 -15.76 7.69 8.48
N PHE A 98 -17.02 8.01 8.79
CA PHE A 98 -18.08 8.34 7.85
C PHE A 98 -18.90 9.52 8.36
N ASP A 99 -19.31 10.39 7.44
CA ASP A 99 -20.34 11.39 7.73
C ASP A 99 -21.72 10.73 7.60
N GLN A 100 -22.29 10.34 8.75
CA GLN A 100 -23.59 9.66 8.81
C GLN A 100 -24.73 10.45 8.13
N SER A 101 -24.61 11.77 8.00
CA SER A 101 -25.63 12.58 7.31
C SER A 101 -25.70 12.29 5.80
N VAL A 102 -24.61 11.79 5.20
CA VAL A 102 -24.55 11.38 3.79
C VAL A 102 -25.34 10.08 3.55
N TYR A 103 -25.58 9.29 4.59
CA TYR A 103 -26.23 7.97 4.49
C TYR A 103 -27.73 7.98 4.81
N ILE A 104 -28.33 9.16 5.01
CA ILE A 104 -29.78 9.30 5.21
C ILE A 104 -30.53 8.78 3.97
N GLY A 105 -31.57 7.97 4.18
CA GLY A 105 -32.34 7.35 3.11
C GLY A 105 -31.74 6.05 2.56
N THR A 106 -30.67 5.54 3.17
CA THR A 106 -30.04 4.25 2.80
C THR A 106 -30.36 3.16 3.83
N ALA A 107 -29.94 1.92 3.54
CA ALA A 107 -30.12 0.78 4.45
C ALA A 107 -29.45 0.96 5.83
N VAL A 108 -28.48 1.88 5.96
CA VAL A 108 -27.76 2.14 7.22
C VAL A 108 -28.28 3.37 7.97
N GLU A 109 -29.33 4.04 7.48
CA GLU A 109 -29.92 5.21 8.16
C GLU A 109 -30.36 4.88 9.59
N THR A 110 -30.84 3.64 9.82
CA THR A 110 -31.32 3.20 11.12
C THR A 110 -30.23 2.61 12.02
N TRP A 111 -28.97 2.59 11.58
CA TRP A 111 -27.87 2.07 12.37
C TRP A 111 -27.62 2.96 13.59
N GLY A 112 -27.63 2.35 14.77
CA GLY A 112 -27.25 2.99 16.02
C GLY A 112 -25.78 2.79 16.32
N GLN A 113 -25.38 3.17 17.54
CA GLN A 113 -24.01 3.02 18.01
C GLN A 113 -23.49 1.58 17.91
N LYS A 114 -24.36 0.59 18.13
CA LYS A 114 -23.97 -0.82 18.10
C LYS A 114 -23.60 -1.27 16.68
N GLU A 115 -24.42 -0.94 15.69
CA GLU A 115 -24.19 -1.32 14.30
C GLU A 115 -22.95 -0.62 13.74
N TRP A 116 -22.75 0.67 14.05
CA TRP A 116 -21.54 1.40 13.67
C TRP A 116 -20.27 0.90 14.37
N LEU A 117 -20.39 0.41 15.61
CA LEU A 117 -19.28 -0.23 16.31
C LEU A 117 -18.91 -1.56 15.66
N ASP A 118 -19.89 -2.41 15.35
CA ASP A 118 -19.67 -3.67 14.63
C ASP A 118 -19.06 -3.42 13.24
N PHE A 119 -19.55 -2.41 12.52
CA PHE A 119 -18.93 -1.97 11.27
C PHE A 119 -17.46 -1.59 11.46
N GLY A 120 -17.14 -0.82 12.51
CA GLY A 120 -15.76 -0.45 12.83
C GLY A 120 -14.86 -1.66 13.12
N ILE A 121 -15.40 -2.68 13.80
CA ILE A 121 -14.70 -3.95 14.08
C ILE A 121 -14.44 -4.71 12.78
N GLN A 122 -15.47 -4.87 11.93
CA GLN A 122 -15.32 -5.53 10.62
C GLN A 122 -14.35 -4.77 9.72
N GLN A 123 -14.40 -3.43 9.71
CA GLN A 123 -13.49 -2.58 8.95
C GLN A 123 -12.03 -2.74 9.40
N ARG A 124 -11.80 -2.82 10.72
CA ARG A 124 -10.46 -3.07 11.28
C ARG A 124 -9.92 -4.42 10.84
N ASN A 125 -10.74 -5.46 10.96
CA ASN A 125 -10.38 -6.83 10.56
C ASN A 125 -10.11 -6.90 9.04
N TRP A 126 -11.01 -6.33 8.23
CA TRP A 126 -10.82 -6.23 6.78
C TRP A 126 -9.52 -5.51 6.42
N MET A 127 -9.26 -4.35 6.99
CA MET A 127 -8.06 -3.56 6.68
C MET A 127 -6.78 -4.34 6.98
N LEU A 128 -6.69 -4.98 8.15
CA LEU A 128 -5.53 -5.79 8.54
C LEU A 128 -5.40 -7.05 7.67
N SER A 129 -6.52 -7.63 7.22
CA SER A 129 -6.51 -8.71 6.23
C SER A 129 -5.94 -8.24 4.89
N GLN A 130 -6.35 -7.06 4.42
CA GLN A 130 -5.82 -6.51 3.17
C GLN A 130 -4.35 -6.05 3.30
N PHE A 131 -3.87 -5.76 4.51
CA PHE A 131 -2.43 -5.59 4.75
C PHE A 131 -1.72 -6.93 4.58
N LEU A 132 -2.15 -7.98 5.30
CA LEU A 132 -1.60 -9.33 5.15
C LEU A 132 -1.48 -9.78 3.67
N HIS A 133 -2.56 -9.61 2.89
CA HIS A 133 -2.54 -9.97 1.46
C HIS A 133 -1.57 -9.11 0.64
N GLY A 134 -1.45 -7.83 0.99
CA GLY A 134 -0.44 -6.93 0.42
C GLY A 134 0.98 -7.41 0.70
N GLU A 135 1.28 -7.78 1.96
CA GLU A 135 2.60 -8.30 2.36
C GLU A 135 2.93 -9.63 1.68
N GLN A 136 1.94 -10.50 1.49
CA GLN A 136 2.15 -11.73 0.73
C GLN A 136 2.47 -11.42 -0.74
N GLY A 137 1.80 -10.43 -1.32
CA GLY A 137 2.13 -9.91 -2.64
C GLY A 137 3.56 -9.35 -2.70
N ALA A 138 3.95 -8.55 -1.71
CA ALA A 138 5.29 -7.97 -1.58
C ALA A 138 6.37 -9.05 -1.45
N LEU A 139 6.10 -10.11 -0.69
CA LEU A 139 6.96 -11.28 -0.57
C LEU A 139 7.25 -11.91 -1.94
N LEU A 140 6.20 -12.19 -2.73
CA LEU A 140 6.37 -12.78 -4.06
C LEU A 140 7.07 -11.82 -5.03
N CYS A 141 6.67 -10.55 -5.04
CA CYS A 141 7.26 -9.55 -5.94
C CYS A 141 8.73 -9.29 -5.62
N THR A 142 9.12 -9.28 -4.34
CA THR A 142 10.51 -9.11 -3.93
C THR A 142 11.34 -10.37 -4.22
N ALA A 143 10.76 -11.56 -4.09
CA ALA A 143 11.42 -12.80 -4.54
C ALA A 143 11.70 -12.76 -6.04
N LYS A 144 10.72 -12.33 -6.85
CA LYS A 144 10.89 -12.08 -8.28
C LYS A 144 11.96 -11.02 -8.55
N ILE A 145 11.95 -9.89 -7.84
CA ILE A 145 13.02 -8.87 -7.96
C ILE A 145 14.40 -9.49 -7.70
N THR A 146 14.53 -10.33 -6.67
CA THR A 146 15.79 -11.02 -6.35
C THR A 146 16.27 -11.88 -7.52
N GLU A 147 15.36 -12.56 -8.20
CA GLU A 147 15.63 -13.39 -9.38
C GLU A 147 15.98 -12.54 -10.62
N THR A 148 15.27 -11.44 -10.85
CA THR A 148 15.26 -10.74 -12.16
C THR A 148 16.11 -9.48 -12.21
N VAL A 149 16.45 -8.85 -11.08
CA VAL A 149 17.22 -7.59 -11.11
C VAL A 149 18.64 -7.83 -11.61
N PRO A 150 19.20 -6.97 -12.49
CA PRO A 150 20.51 -7.24 -13.12
C PRO A 150 21.71 -6.96 -12.21
N TRP A 151 21.54 -6.28 -11.07
CA TRP A 151 22.66 -5.84 -10.22
C TRP A 151 22.80 -6.67 -8.95
N TYR A 152 24.04 -7.05 -8.63
CA TYR A 152 24.34 -7.83 -7.45
C TYR A 152 23.95 -7.11 -6.13
N ASP A 153 24.22 -5.80 -6.00
CA ASP A 153 23.82 -5.02 -4.81
C ASP A 153 22.29 -5.07 -4.57
N ALA A 154 21.50 -5.02 -5.64
CA ALA A 154 20.05 -5.05 -5.55
C ALA A 154 19.55 -6.44 -5.14
N LYS A 155 20.17 -7.52 -5.66
CA LYS A 155 19.86 -8.89 -5.22
C LYS A 155 20.13 -9.10 -3.73
N LEU A 156 21.21 -8.54 -3.20
CA LEU A 156 21.52 -8.63 -1.77
C LEU A 156 20.45 -7.94 -0.91
N TYR A 157 20.03 -6.73 -1.29
CA TYR A 157 19.00 -6.02 -0.56
C TYR A 157 17.63 -6.72 -0.69
N ALA A 158 17.23 -7.08 -1.91
CA ALA A 158 15.96 -7.77 -2.16
C ALA A 158 15.84 -9.07 -1.37
N ALA A 159 16.93 -9.84 -1.24
CA ALA A 159 16.93 -11.04 -0.39
C ALA A 159 16.68 -10.74 1.10
N THR A 160 17.16 -9.61 1.61
CA THR A 160 16.81 -9.16 2.96
C THR A 160 15.35 -8.77 3.05
N GLN A 161 14.82 -8.04 2.06
CA GLN A 161 13.41 -7.67 2.04
C GLN A 161 12.50 -8.91 1.96
N VAL A 162 12.87 -9.97 1.22
CA VAL A 162 12.11 -11.25 1.26
C VAL A 162 11.96 -11.78 2.68
N VAL A 163 12.98 -11.64 3.52
CA VAL A 163 12.90 -12.02 4.95
C VAL A 163 11.98 -11.06 5.72
N ASP A 164 12.09 -9.76 5.46
CA ASP A 164 11.23 -8.74 6.07
C ASP A 164 9.74 -9.02 5.74
N GLU A 165 9.39 -9.26 4.47
CA GLU A 165 8.00 -9.54 4.06
C GLU A 165 7.48 -10.88 4.58
N ALA A 166 8.33 -11.92 4.66
CA ALA A 166 7.95 -13.18 5.27
C ALA A 166 7.54 -12.98 6.75
N ARG A 167 8.27 -12.11 7.46
CA ARG A 167 7.94 -11.72 8.84
C ARG A 167 6.68 -10.86 8.90
N HIS A 168 6.45 -9.95 7.96
CA HIS A 168 5.22 -9.15 7.91
C HIS A 168 3.99 -10.04 7.75
N VAL A 169 4.04 -10.99 6.82
CA VAL A 169 3.01 -12.02 6.64
C VAL A 169 2.80 -12.81 7.95
N GLU A 170 3.87 -13.28 8.59
CA GLU A 170 3.81 -14.02 9.86
C GLU A 170 3.05 -13.22 10.94
N VAL A 171 3.44 -11.97 11.18
CA VAL A 171 2.88 -11.19 12.30
C VAL A 171 1.44 -10.74 12.03
N PHE A 172 1.10 -10.34 10.80
CA PHE A 172 -0.28 -9.96 10.49
C PHE A 172 -1.21 -11.17 10.51
N ALA A 173 -0.80 -12.32 9.95
CA ALA A 173 -1.57 -13.55 10.02
C ALA A 173 -1.81 -13.98 11.47
N ARG A 174 -0.77 -13.95 12.30
CA ARG A 174 -0.87 -14.28 13.73
C ARG A 174 -1.79 -13.31 14.48
N TYR A 175 -1.69 -12.01 14.23
CA TYR A 175 -2.55 -11.02 14.87
C TYR A 175 -4.03 -11.21 14.49
N LEU A 176 -4.31 -11.47 13.20
CA LEU A 176 -5.67 -11.76 12.73
C LEU A 176 -6.26 -12.99 13.41
N GLU A 177 -5.50 -14.09 13.49
CA GLU A 177 -5.95 -15.34 14.11
C GLU A 177 -6.12 -15.19 15.62
N GLU A 178 -5.07 -14.76 16.34
CA GLU A 178 -5.06 -14.75 17.80
C GLU A 178 -5.90 -13.63 18.42
N LYS A 179 -6.02 -12.48 17.74
CA LYS A 179 -6.61 -11.27 18.33
C LYS A 179 -7.93 -10.85 17.68
N LEU A 180 -8.14 -11.17 16.40
CA LEU A 180 -9.34 -10.75 15.66
C LEU A 180 -10.28 -11.90 15.26
N GLY A 181 -9.91 -13.16 15.55
CA GLY A 181 -10.74 -14.33 15.28
C GLY A 181 -10.84 -14.70 13.79
N GLY A 182 -9.83 -14.35 12.99
CA GLY A 182 -9.76 -14.63 11.56
C GLY A 182 -9.79 -13.37 10.69
N GLY A 183 -9.91 -13.57 9.37
CA GLY A 183 -9.72 -12.51 8.37
C GLY A 183 -10.79 -12.41 7.28
N PHE A 184 -10.50 -11.55 6.31
CA PHE A 184 -11.18 -11.42 5.03
C PHE A 184 -10.32 -11.99 3.90
N HIS A 185 -10.96 -12.44 2.82
CA HIS A 185 -10.26 -12.76 1.58
C HIS A 185 -9.66 -11.50 0.93
N VAL A 186 -8.75 -11.68 -0.02
CA VAL A 186 -8.11 -10.56 -0.73
C VAL A 186 -9.13 -9.80 -1.58
N ASN A 187 -9.12 -8.47 -1.48
CA ASN A 187 -9.97 -7.62 -2.29
C ASN A 187 -9.65 -7.75 -3.79
N ALA A 188 -10.67 -7.71 -4.63
CA ALA A 188 -10.53 -7.90 -6.08
C ALA A 188 -9.56 -6.90 -6.75
N HIS A 189 -9.58 -5.63 -6.34
CA HIS A 189 -8.69 -4.61 -6.91
C HIS A 189 -7.23 -4.82 -6.47
N LEU A 190 -7.00 -5.24 -5.22
CA LEU A 190 -5.66 -5.58 -4.74
C LEU A 190 -5.11 -6.79 -5.49
N ARG A 191 -5.90 -7.87 -5.59
CA ARG A 191 -5.51 -9.07 -6.32
C ARG A 191 -5.15 -8.75 -7.78
N ALA A 192 -6.02 -8.06 -8.50
CA ALA A 192 -5.76 -7.73 -9.90
C ALA A 192 -4.46 -6.90 -10.08
N LEU A 193 -4.18 -5.97 -9.16
CA LEU A 193 -2.92 -5.23 -9.19
C LEU A 193 -1.72 -6.14 -8.91
N LEU A 194 -1.78 -7.02 -7.91
CA LEU A 194 -0.71 -7.97 -7.63
C LEU A 194 -0.48 -8.93 -8.81
N ASP A 195 -1.55 -9.41 -9.43
CA ASP A 195 -1.49 -10.28 -10.60
C ASP A 195 -0.76 -9.58 -11.75
N ASP A 196 -1.08 -8.32 -12.05
CA ASP A 196 -0.42 -7.57 -13.12
C ASP A 196 1.07 -7.32 -12.83
N ILE A 197 1.40 -6.99 -11.58
CA ILE A 197 2.80 -6.79 -11.14
C ILE A 197 3.62 -8.07 -11.33
N VAL A 198 3.07 -9.23 -10.95
CA VAL A 198 3.74 -10.53 -11.07
C VAL A 198 3.77 -11.00 -12.52
N ASN A 199 2.72 -10.74 -13.31
CA ASN A 199 2.68 -11.15 -14.71
C ASN A 199 3.65 -10.35 -15.61
N ASP A 200 3.97 -9.10 -15.29
CA ASP A 200 4.86 -8.29 -16.12
C ASP A 200 6.28 -8.89 -16.19
N SER A 201 6.80 -9.07 -17.40
CA SER A 201 8.12 -9.66 -17.63
C SER A 201 9.28 -8.73 -17.26
N ARG A 202 9.02 -7.42 -17.13
CA ARG A 202 10.04 -6.38 -16.97
C ARG A 202 10.28 -6.11 -15.50
N TRP A 203 11.52 -6.33 -15.06
CA TRP A 203 11.89 -6.22 -13.64
C TRP A 203 11.56 -4.85 -13.05
N ASP A 204 11.69 -3.76 -13.81
CA ASP A 204 11.45 -2.40 -13.33
C ASP A 204 9.95 -2.13 -13.08
N MET A 205 9.05 -2.80 -13.81
CA MET A 205 7.61 -2.72 -13.56
C MET A 205 7.24 -3.38 -12.22
N THR A 206 7.91 -4.47 -11.85
CA THR A 206 7.75 -5.08 -10.53
C THR A 206 8.17 -4.11 -9.42
N TYR A 207 9.28 -3.38 -9.60
CA TYR A 207 9.68 -2.32 -8.68
C TYR A 207 8.68 -1.17 -8.60
N LEU A 208 8.21 -0.67 -9.74
CA LEU A 208 7.25 0.44 -9.78
C LEU A 208 5.96 0.04 -9.08
N GLY A 209 5.39 -1.11 -9.46
CA GLY A 209 4.15 -1.61 -8.89
C GLY A 209 4.27 -1.93 -7.41
N MET A 210 5.25 -2.72 -7.01
CA MET A 210 5.36 -3.14 -5.61
C MET A 210 5.95 -2.03 -4.73
N GLN A 211 7.20 -1.64 -5.00
CA GLN A 211 7.98 -0.82 -4.08
C GLN A 211 7.53 0.65 -4.05
N VAL A 212 6.95 1.16 -5.14
CA VAL A 212 6.52 2.57 -5.22
C VAL A 212 5.02 2.70 -5.01
N MET A 213 4.21 1.91 -5.73
CA MET A 213 2.76 2.02 -5.62
C MET A 213 2.23 1.29 -4.38
N VAL A 214 2.48 -0.02 -4.23
CA VAL A 214 1.89 -0.85 -3.17
C VAL A 214 2.45 -0.51 -1.80
N GLU A 215 3.76 -0.55 -1.63
CA GLU A 215 4.40 -0.24 -0.36
C GLU A 215 4.29 1.25 0.00
N GLY A 216 4.32 2.14 -1.00
CA GLY A 216 4.08 3.57 -0.77
C GLY A 216 2.70 3.83 -0.16
N LEU A 217 1.66 3.18 -0.69
CA LEU A 217 0.31 3.22 -0.13
C LEU A 217 0.26 2.57 1.26
N ALA A 218 0.90 1.40 1.41
CA ALA A 218 0.91 0.64 2.66
C ALA A 218 1.55 1.44 3.79
N LEU A 219 2.70 2.06 3.56
CA LEU A 219 3.40 2.91 4.52
C LEU A 219 2.52 4.08 5.01
N ALA A 220 1.78 4.72 4.10
CA ALA A 220 0.83 5.77 4.49
C ALA A 220 -0.33 5.21 5.33
N ALA A 221 -0.87 4.05 4.97
CA ALA A 221 -1.95 3.40 5.68
C ALA A 221 -1.52 2.90 7.08
N PHE A 222 -0.34 2.30 7.19
CA PHE A 222 0.28 1.90 8.46
C PHE A 222 0.53 3.11 9.35
N GLY A 223 1.06 4.19 8.79
CA GLY A 223 1.28 5.45 9.51
C GLY A 223 -0.01 6.01 10.09
N PHE A 224 -1.07 6.06 9.29
CA PHE A 224 -2.39 6.50 9.76
C PHE A 224 -2.91 5.60 10.89
N LEU A 225 -2.86 4.28 10.72
CA LEU A 225 -3.35 3.33 11.73
C LEU A 225 -2.53 3.40 13.03
N HIS A 226 -1.21 3.51 12.93
CA HIS A 226 -0.30 3.64 14.06
C HIS A 226 -0.57 4.93 14.86
N GLN A 227 -0.85 6.04 14.18
CA GLN A 227 -1.19 7.31 14.82
C GLN A 227 -2.53 7.26 15.54
N THR A 228 -3.51 6.58 14.94
CA THR A 228 -4.90 6.59 15.41
C THR A 228 -5.19 5.53 16.45
N THR A 229 -4.57 4.36 16.38
CA THR A 229 -4.88 3.26 17.29
C THR A 229 -4.24 3.43 18.66
N GLY A 230 -5.05 3.14 19.69
CA GLY A 230 -4.60 3.04 21.08
C GLY A 230 -4.14 1.64 21.52
N GLU A 231 -4.26 0.62 20.67
CA GLU A 231 -3.96 -0.78 21.04
C GLU A 231 -2.43 -1.02 21.06
N PRO A 232 -1.81 -1.35 22.21
CA PRO A 232 -0.35 -1.39 22.35
C PRO A 232 0.38 -2.39 21.44
N LEU A 233 -0.15 -3.61 21.28
CA LEU A 233 0.49 -4.66 20.48
C LEU A 233 0.51 -4.28 18.99
N LEU A 234 -0.64 -3.88 18.45
CA LEU A 234 -0.79 -3.43 17.07
C LEU A 234 0.04 -2.18 16.80
N LYS A 235 0.08 -1.24 17.75
CA LYS A 235 0.93 -0.05 17.62
C LYS A 235 2.41 -0.43 17.54
N GLN A 236 2.87 -1.36 18.36
CA GLN A 236 4.25 -1.85 18.29
C GLN A 236 4.53 -2.63 17.00
N LEU A 237 3.60 -3.50 16.57
CA LEU A 237 3.68 -4.24 15.32
C LEU A 237 3.82 -3.30 14.12
N LEU A 238 2.92 -2.31 14.00
CA LEU A 238 2.97 -1.33 12.92
C LEU A 238 4.28 -0.53 12.94
N ARG A 239 4.80 -0.18 14.12
CA ARG A 239 6.10 0.51 14.22
C ARG A 239 7.24 -0.30 13.63
N TYR A 240 7.29 -1.61 13.91
CA TYR A 240 8.31 -2.49 13.35
C TYR A 240 8.18 -2.61 11.84
N VAL A 241 6.97 -2.91 11.33
CA VAL A 241 6.69 -3.01 9.88
C VAL A 241 7.05 -1.71 9.17
N MET A 242 6.60 -0.55 9.67
CA MET A 242 6.91 0.75 9.07
C MET A 242 8.42 1.06 8.99
N SER A 243 9.22 0.53 9.92
CA SER A 243 10.69 0.70 9.88
C SER A 243 11.29 -0.01 8.67
N ASP A 244 10.72 -1.14 8.29
CA ASP A 244 11.12 -1.97 7.17
C ASP A 244 10.62 -1.36 5.85
N GLU A 245 9.32 -1.03 5.80
CA GLU A 245 8.68 -0.40 4.63
C GLU A 245 9.35 0.89 4.16
N ALA A 246 9.80 1.73 5.09
CA ALA A 246 10.49 2.96 4.71
C ALA A 246 11.78 2.67 3.92
N ARG A 247 12.45 1.54 4.19
CA ARG A 247 13.63 1.11 3.43
C ARG A 247 13.24 0.44 2.11
N HIS A 248 12.12 -0.28 2.07
CA HIS A 248 11.60 -0.94 0.85
C HIS A 248 11.22 0.11 -0.21
N VAL A 249 10.47 1.14 0.17
CA VAL A 249 10.17 2.26 -0.74
C VAL A 249 11.44 2.99 -1.20
N ALA A 250 12.40 3.20 -0.30
CA ALA A 250 13.69 3.80 -0.67
C ALA A 250 14.48 2.91 -1.65
N PHE A 251 14.42 1.58 -1.50
CA PHE A 251 15.00 0.63 -2.42
C PHE A 251 14.39 0.72 -3.81
N GLY A 252 13.07 0.87 -3.91
CA GLY A 252 12.36 1.15 -5.15
C GLY A 252 12.86 2.41 -5.84
N VAL A 253 12.83 3.53 -5.14
CA VAL A 253 13.22 4.83 -5.69
C VAL A 253 14.68 4.84 -6.16
N LEU A 254 15.61 4.34 -5.33
CA LEU A 254 17.03 4.31 -5.67
C LEU A 254 17.35 3.40 -6.85
N SER A 255 16.61 2.29 -7.01
CA SER A 255 16.82 1.34 -8.11
C SER A 255 16.26 1.85 -9.43
N LEU A 256 15.12 2.54 -9.39
CA LEU A 256 14.43 3.02 -10.60
C LEU A 256 14.97 4.36 -11.11
N LYS A 257 15.42 5.26 -10.24
CA LYS A 257 15.76 6.64 -10.62
C LYS A 257 16.73 6.72 -11.81
N GLU A 258 17.88 6.04 -11.70
CA GLU A 258 18.90 6.06 -12.76
C GLU A 258 18.40 5.43 -14.06
N VAL A 259 17.57 4.39 -13.96
CA VAL A 259 17.01 3.71 -15.13
C VAL A 259 16.01 4.60 -15.84
N TYR A 260 15.11 5.25 -15.10
CA TYR A 260 14.07 6.11 -15.69
C TYR A 260 14.65 7.41 -16.26
N ASP A 261 15.74 7.92 -15.70
CA ASP A 261 16.48 9.05 -16.29
C ASP A 261 17.02 8.72 -17.70
N GLY A 262 17.35 7.44 -17.95
CA GLY A 262 17.83 6.95 -19.25
C GLY A 262 16.72 6.53 -20.22
N MET A 263 15.46 6.46 -19.78
CA MET A 263 14.35 6.01 -20.61
C MET A 263 13.91 7.06 -21.63
N THR A 264 13.50 6.56 -22.80
CA THR A 264 12.77 7.37 -23.79
C THR A 264 11.42 7.81 -23.23
N ASP A 265 10.89 8.89 -23.79
CA ASP A 265 9.56 9.36 -23.44
C ASP A 265 8.46 8.29 -23.65
N ALA A 266 8.61 7.43 -24.67
CA ALA A 266 7.67 6.35 -24.96
C ALA A 266 7.73 5.20 -23.93
N GLU A 267 8.92 4.85 -23.45
CA GLU A 267 9.06 3.87 -22.36
C GLU A 267 8.49 4.43 -21.05
N LEU A 268 8.78 5.71 -20.74
CA LEU A 268 8.30 6.34 -19.52
C LEU A 268 6.78 6.56 -19.53
N LYS A 269 6.19 6.81 -20.71
CA LYS A 269 4.75 6.88 -20.91
C LYS A 269 4.06 5.60 -20.44
N ASP A 270 4.60 4.43 -20.76
CA ASP A 270 4.06 3.15 -20.31
C ASP A 270 4.08 3.02 -18.76
N ARG A 271 5.14 3.52 -18.11
CA ARG A 271 5.24 3.56 -16.63
C ARG A 271 4.24 4.55 -16.03
N GLN A 272 4.02 5.68 -16.69
CA GLN A 272 3.02 6.67 -16.25
C GLN A 272 1.60 6.10 -16.33
N GLU A 273 1.25 5.42 -17.44
CA GLU A 273 -0.07 4.79 -17.59
C GLU A 273 -0.30 3.71 -16.53
N PHE A 274 0.69 2.85 -16.29
CA PHE A 274 0.63 1.86 -15.21
C PHE A 274 0.51 2.48 -13.82
N ALA A 275 1.29 3.53 -13.52
CA ALA A 275 1.21 4.21 -12.22
C ALA A 275 -0.17 4.85 -12.00
N PHE A 276 -0.78 5.42 -13.06
CA PHE A 276 -2.14 5.94 -13.00
C PHE A 276 -3.17 4.83 -12.77
N GLU A 277 -3.08 3.72 -13.50
CA GLU A 277 -3.95 2.56 -13.33
C GLU A 277 -3.89 1.99 -11.91
N ALA A 278 -2.67 1.76 -11.41
CA ALA A 278 -2.42 1.26 -10.07
C ALA A 278 -3.02 2.21 -9.02
N ALA A 279 -2.85 3.53 -9.18
CA ALA A 279 -3.43 4.53 -8.29
C ALA A 279 -4.97 4.45 -8.26
N VAL A 280 -5.62 4.30 -9.41
CA VAL A 280 -7.10 4.18 -9.48
C VAL A 280 -7.58 2.91 -8.77
N ARG A 281 -6.96 1.76 -9.04
CA ARG A 281 -7.33 0.48 -8.40
C ARG A 281 -7.13 0.51 -6.89
N MET A 282 -6.05 1.14 -6.43
CA MET A 282 -5.77 1.34 -5.00
C MET A 282 -6.80 2.21 -4.32
N ARG A 283 -7.26 3.29 -4.97
CA ARG A 283 -8.34 4.12 -4.47
C ARG A 283 -9.65 3.34 -4.35
N ASP A 284 -10.02 2.59 -5.39
CA ASP A 284 -11.27 1.82 -5.46
C ASP A 284 -11.36 0.72 -4.38
N ARG A 285 -10.23 0.06 -4.08
CA ARG A 285 -10.08 -0.92 -2.99
C ARG A 285 -10.68 -0.41 -1.68
N PHE A 286 -10.54 0.87 -1.35
CA PHE A 286 -11.01 1.42 -0.08
C PHE A 286 -12.52 1.63 0.00
N MET A 287 -13.32 1.14 -0.94
CA MET A 287 -14.77 1.06 -0.75
C MET A 287 -15.19 -0.02 0.26
N SER A 288 -14.29 -0.95 0.60
CA SER A 288 -14.50 -2.01 1.61
C SER A 288 -15.77 -2.81 1.35
N GLN A 289 -15.97 -3.20 0.09
CA GLN A 289 -17.20 -3.83 -0.41
C GLN A 289 -17.57 -5.07 0.42
N GLU A 290 -16.56 -5.87 0.78
CA GLU A 290 -16.71 -7.09 1.55
C GLU A 290 -17.26 -6.85 2.97
N VAL A 291 -16.98 -5.68 3.56
CA VAL A 291 -17.49 -5.31 4.88
C VAL A 291 -18.98 -5.01 4.80
N TRP A 292 -19.40 -4.22 3.80
CA TRP A 292 -20.81 -3.93 3.56
C TRP A 292 -21.62 -5.19 3.30
N GLU A 293 -21.11 -6.09 2.46
CA GLU A 293 -21.75 -7.38 2.16
C GLU A 293 -21.88 -8.25 3.41
N ARG A 294 -20.80 -8.36 4.21
CA ARG A 294 -20.82 -9.12 5.48
C ARG A 294 -21.83 -8.56 6.47
N MET A 295 -22.06 -7.24 6.44
CA MET A 295 -23.06 -6.54 7.25
C MET A 295 -24.47 -6.57 6.65
N GLY A 296 -24.67 -7.26 5.53
CA GLY A 296 -25.97 -7.39 4.86
C GLY A 296 -26.44 -6.14 4.12
N VAL A 297 -25.53 -5.23 3.79
CA VAL A 297 -25.80 -4.01 3.02
C VAL A 297 -25.49 -4.25 1.55
N GLU A 298 -26.43 -3.92 0.66
CA GLU A 298 -26.17 -4.02 -0.77
C GLU A 298 -25.16 -2.94 -1.21
N VAL A 299 -23.98 -3.38 -1.67
CA VAL A 299 -22.87 -2.48 -2.05
C VAL A 299 -23.30 -1.45 -3.09
N LYS A 300 -24.10 -1.85 -4.08
CA LYS A 300 -24.56 -0.94 -5.14
C LYS A 300 -25.42 0.21 -4.63
N GLN A 301 -26.14 0.02 -3.53
CA GLN A 301 -26.95 1.08 -2.91
C GLN A 301 -26.11 2.04 -2.06
N ILE A 302 -25.02 1.55 -1.47
CA ILE A 302 -24.19 2.35 -0.55
C ILE A 302 -23.01 3.02 -1.25
N ALA A 303 -22.49 2.41 -2.33
CA ALA A 303 -21.33 2.87 -3.09
C ALA A 303 -21.41 4.35 -3.52
N PRO A 304 -22.54 4.88 -4.04
CA PRO A 304 -22.65 6.29 -4.38
C PRO A 304 -22.43 7.21 -3.18
N MET A 305 -22.90 6.81 -1.99
CA MET A 305 -22.75 7.59 -0.76
C MET A 305 -21.31 7.54 -0.25
N VAL A 306 -20.66 6.37 -0.32
CA VAL A 306 -19.24 6.22 0.03
C VAL A 306 -18.33 7.10 -0.83
N LEU A 307 -18.63 7.23 -2.13
CA LEU A 307 -17.86 8.11 -3.04
C LEU A 307 -18.16 9.60 -2.82
N ALA A 308 -19.37 9.94 -2.35
CA ALA A 308 -19.76 11.31 -2.05
C ALA A 308 -19.32 11.79 -0.65
N ASP A 309 -18.95 10.87 0.24
CA ASP A 309 -18.59 11.16 1.63
C ASP A 309 -17.24 11.91 1.72
N PRO A 310 -17.23 13.18 2.17
CA PRO A 310 -16.01 13.97 2.27
C PRO A 310 -14.95 13.38 3.23
N THR A 311 -15.38 12.66 4.27
CA THR A 311 -14.47 11.99 5.20
C THR A 311 -13.71 10.86 4.48
N ARG A 312 -14.38 10.17 3.55
CA ARG A 312 -13.76 9.13 2.71
C ARG A 312 -12.79 9.71 1.70
N VAL A 313 -13.18 10.79 1.02
CA VAL A 313 -12.30 11.49 0.07
C VAL A 313 -11.01 11.95 0.75
N LEU A 314 -11.12 12.56 1.95
CA LEU A 314 -9.95 12.99 2.70
C LEU A 314 -9.05 11.81 3.08
N PHE A 315 -9.62 10.75 3.67
CA PHE A 315 -8.87 9.55 4.05
C PHE A 315 -8.14 8.93 2.86
N GLN A 316 -8.85 8.70 1.75
CA GLN A 316 -8.27 8.13 0.53
C GLN A 316 -7.15 9.00 -0.03
N SER A 317 -7.32 10.32 -0.05
CA SER A 317 -6.28 11.22 -0.53
C SER A 317 -4.98 11.09 0.27
N MET A 318 -5.05 11.01 1.61
CA MET A 318 -3.87 10.91 2.47
C MET A 318 -3.02 9.67 2.21
N LEU A 319 -3.62 8.60 1.67
CA LEU A 319 -2.89 7.37 1.32
C LEU A 319 -1.91 7.59 0.16
N PHE A 320 -2.09 8.64 -0.64
CA PHE A 320 -1.19 9.01 -1.74
C PHE A 320 -0.03 9.91 -1.29
N SER A 321 0.05 10.26 0.00
CA SER A 321 1.10 11.13 0.56
C SER A 321 2.52 10.61 0.38
N LYS A 322 2.70 9.31 0.11
CA LYS A 322 3.99 8.71 -0.22
C LYS A 322 4.12 8.30 -1.69
N ILE A 323 3.02 8.16 -2.43
CA ILE A 323 3.06 7.82 -3.85
C ILE A 323 3.47 9.05 -4.68
N VAL A 324 2.76 10.18 -4.51
CA VAL A 324 2.93 11.35 -5.38
C VAL A 324 4.35 11.93 -5.32
N PRO A 325 4.98 12.15 -4.13
CA PRO A 325 6.38 12.57 -4.06
C PRO A 325 7.35 11.60 -4.75
N ASN A 326 7.16 10.28 -4.58
CA ASN A 326 8.04 9.29 -5.18
C ASN A 326 7.87 9.22 -6.70
N CYS A 327 6.64 9.36 -7.22
CA CYS A 327 6.41 9.52 -8.66
C CYS A 327 7.12 10.78 -9.22
N LYS A 328 7.07 11.90 -8.50
CA LYS A 328 7.79 13.13 -8.87
C LYS A 328 9.29 12.89 -8.91
N LYS A 329 9.83 12.29 -7.84
CA LYS A 329 11.26 11.97 -7.72
C LYS A 329 11.76 11.07 -8.84
N LEU A 330 10.93 10.14 -9.32
CA LEU A 330 11.22 9.26 -10.45
C LEU A 330 11.04 9.93 -11.82
N GLY A 331 10.69 11.22 -11.87
CA GLY A 331 10.48 11.98 -13.10
C GLY A 331 9.14 11.68 -13.79
N LEU A 332 8.28 10.86 -13.19
CA LEU A 332 6.99 10.45 -13.78
C LEU A 332 5.99 11.61 -13.85
N LEU A 333 6.07 12.61 -12.98
CA LEU A 333 5.17 13.77 -13.00
C LEU A 333 5.59 14.89 -13.97
N ASP A 334 6.86 14.90 -14.37
CA ASP A 334 7.44 16.07 -15.07
C ASP A 334 7.66 15.82 -16.56
N ARG A 335 7.71 14.54 -16.98
CA ARG A 335 7.90 14.14 -18.37
C ARG A 335 6.58 13.99 -19.11
N ASN A 336 6.64 13.94 -20.44
CA ASN A 336 5.50 13.75 -21.33
C ASN A 336 4.37 14.76 -21.11
N ASP A 337 4.73 16.05 -21.13
CA ASP A 337 3.81 17.17 -20.94
C ASP A 337 2.98 17.04 -19.65
N HIS A 338 3.64 16.64 -18.57
CA HIS A 338 3.04 16.53 -17.24
C HIS A 338 1.81 15.62 -17.16
N TRP A 339 1.69 14.63 -18.07
CA TRP A 339 0.47 13.83 -18.17
C TRP A 339 0.06 13.19 -16.84
N LEU A 340 0.96 12.47 -16.16
CA LEU A 340 0.62 11.82 -14.89
C LEU A 340 0.27 12.82 -13.79
N ARG A 341 0.89 14.00 -13.79
CA ARG A 341 0.56 15.09 -12.87
C ARG A 341 -0.87 15.56 -13.08
N HIS A 342 -1.29 15.77 -14.32
CA HIS A 342 -2.69 16.12 -14.65
C HIS A 342 -3.67 15.01 -14.25
N ARG A 343 -3.29 13.74 -14.42
CA ARG A 343 -4.11 12.62 -13.94
C ARG A 343 -4.26 12.63 -12.41
N PHE A 344 -3.20 12.94 -11.68
CA PHE A 344 -3.25 13.07 -10.22
C PHE A 344 -3.98 14.34 -9.74
N GLU A 345 -4.01 15.41 -10.54
CA GLU A 345 -4.89 16.56 -10.34
C GLU A 345 -6.37 16.14 -10.45
N GLU A 346 -6.74 15.40 -11.51
CA GLU A 346 -8.11 14.89 -11.69
C GLU A 346 -8.55 13.94 -10.56
N MET A 347 -7.61 13.15 -10.02
CA MET A 347 -7.86 12.28 -8.87
C MET A 347 -7.95 13.04 -7.54
N GLY A 348 -7.54 14.31 -7.48
CA GLY A 348 -7.54 15.10 -6.24
C GLY A 348 -6.45 14.68 -5.24
N VAL A 349 -5.30 14.20 -5.74
CA VAL A 349 -4.18 13.73 -4.91
C VAL A 349 -2.88 14.51 -5.13
N ILE A 350 -2.83 15.42 -6.10
CA ILE A 350 -1.59 16.14 -6.45
C ILE A 350 -1.02 16.99 -5.30
N GLN A 351 -1.84 17.42 -4.33
CA GLN A 351 -1.45 18.29 -3.21
C GLN A 351 -0.28 17.76 -2.37
N PHE A 352 0.03 16.46 -2.46
CA PHE A 352 1.15 15.85 -1.76
C PHE A 352 2.48 15.97 -2.49
N GLU A 353 2.54 16.51 -3.71
CA GLU A 353 3.74 16.43 -4.57
C GLU A 353 5.02 17.07 -4.00
N ASP A 354 4.88 17.99 -3.04
CA ASP A 354 5.98 18.70 -2.38
C ASP A 354 6.19 18.22 -0.93
N TRP A 355 5.49 17.16 -0.51
CA TRP A 355 5.72 16.52 0.78
C TRP A 355 7.02 15.72 0.75
N ALA A 356 7.58 15.48 1.94
CA ALA A 356 8.80 14.70 2.07
C ALA A 356 8.64 13.28 1.51
N ASP A 357 9.56 12.94 0.59
CA ASP A 357 9.66 11.61 0.02
C ASP A 357 10.33 10.63 0.99
N THR A 358 10.05 9.34 0.84
CA THR A 358 10.51 8.31 1.78
C THR A 358 12.03 8.16 1.83
N GLY A 359 12.74 8.57 0.77
CA GLY A 359 14.21 8.59 0.73
C GLY A 359 14.83 9.62 1.67
N GLU A 360 14.10 10.67 2.06
CA GLU A 360 14.52 11.63 3.08
C GLU A 360 14.09 11.23 4.49
N GLU A 361 13.02 10.43 4.63
CA GLU A 361 12.43 10.06 5.92
C GLU A 361 12.81 8.67 6.47
N TYR A 362 13.41 7.75 5.70
CA TYR A 362 13.70 6.40 6.22
C TYR A 362 14.67 6.36 7.43
N THR A 363 15.32 7.48 7.76
CA THR A 363 16.03 7.65 9.04
C THR A 363 15.11 7.93 10.22
N ALA A 364 13.99 8.64 10.00
CA ALA A 364 13.02 9.00 11.04
C ALA A 364 12.24 7.79 11.58
N PHE A 365 12.19 6.69 10.83
CA PHE A 365 11.58 5.43 11.27
C PHE A 365 12.60 4.36 11.64
N ALA A 366 13.89 4.69 11.72
CA ALA A 366 14.92 3.73 12.07
C ALA A 366 14.78 3.32 13.54
N LEU A 367 14.72 2.01 13.78
CA LEU A 367 14.89 1.45 15.12
C LEU A 367 16.36 1.61 15.54
N ASP A 368 16.60 2.15 16.73
CA ASP A 368 17.92 2.15 17.36
C ASP A 368 18.25 0.75 17.91
N SER A 369 19.47 0.58 18.43
CA SER A 369 19.94 -0.68 19.02
C SER A 369 19.12 -1.17 20.24
N THR A 370 18.15 -0.38 20.70
CA THR A 370 17.22 -0.69 21.80
C THR A 370 15.77 -0.84 21.34
N GLY A 371 15.48 -0.77 20.03
CA GLY A 371 14.12 -0.86 19.48
C GLY A 371 13.27 0.40 19.65
N THR A 372 13.90 1.52 20.01
CA THR A 372 13.28 2.86 20.11
C THR A 372 13.62 3.71 18.88
N VAL A 373 12.72 4.63 18.52
CA VAL A 373 12.93 5.54 17.39
C VAL A 373 13.48 6.86 17.92
N GLU A 374 14.51 7.42 17.29
CA GLU A 374 14.94 8.79 17.55
C GLU A 374 13.80 9.74 17.10
N ALA A 375 13.15 10.43 18.04
CA ALA A 375 12.02 11.29 17.72
C ALA A 375 12.43 12.32 16.64
N PRO A 376 11.60 12.55 15.61
CA PRO A 376 11.92 13.53 14.59
C PRO A 376 12.12 14.90 15.25
N ALA A 377 13.19 15.60 14.82
CA ALA A 377 13.38 16.98 15.23
C ALA A 377 12.16 17.81 14.80
N PRO A 378 11.66 18.72 15.65
CA PRO A 378 10.51 19.56 15.29
C PRO A 378 10.82 20.31 14.00
N VAL A 379 9.90 20.21 13.04
CA VAL A 379 9.94 21.00 11.81
C VAL A 379 9.93 22.46 12.22
N ALA A 380 10.96 23.21 11.82
CA ALA A 380 11.05 24.63 12.13
C ALA A 380 9.90 25.38 11.40
N GLY A 381 8.89 25.79 12.14
CA GLY A 381 7.77 26.56 11.64
C GLY A 381 6.52 26.44 12.54
N GLU A 382 6.62 26.99 13.76
CA GLU A 382 5.44 27.48 14.50
C GLU A 382 4.96 28.82 13.94
#